data_AF-A0A0L1KY60-F1
#
_entry.id   AF-A0A0L1KY60-F1
#
_cell.length_a   1.000
_cell.length_b   1.000
_cell.length_c   1.000
_cell.angle_alpha   90.00
_cell.angle_beta   90.00
_cell.angle_gamma   90.00
#
_symmetry.space_group_name_H-M   'P 1'
#
loop_
_entity.id
_entity.type
_entity.pdbx_description
1 polymer ?
#
loop_
_entity_poly.entity_id
_entity_poly.type
_entity_poly.pdbx_seq_one_letter_code
_entity_poly.pdbx_strand_id
1 'polypeptide(L)'
;MLRASRALAQVLVPPTSKGDKPMKRDKKGMDQLMKASYTAHRVSSDDKMGQHFIDYVVEYSSVCNDGHRKKQADVDRERSFALACDRLLQQTDEMWDKQMNSSIQRQNEVLESLPEEFIENATSLNAQPFPLNVSKPKLTPPLSGYEPAYGMDVPQLRAEIPQYPNPSPAKDQMEAGDESSVRNFTVKKLRAWRDALGRVRKAYPYTGPEGEQFELYCALNMRSLQRQLLILDMSDDPTLRSQMENADFSAAERERRGIQGITVSEERNVLKDGAPTLHAAQSPLYHPFRYV
;
A
#
# COMPACT_ATOMS: atom_id res chain seq x y z
N MET A 1 -11.16 -11.14 29.65
CA MET A 1 -10.64 -10.40 28.48
C MET A 1 -11.70 -9.56 27.75
N LEU A 2 -12.88 -10.08 27.38
CA LEU A 2 -13.90 -9.34 26.59
C LEU A 2 -14.56 -8.10 27.25
N ARG A 3 -14.52 -7.95 28.59
CA ARG A 3 -15.12 -6.78 29.27
C ARG A 3 -14.19 -5.56 29.31
N ALA A 4 -12.88 -5.74 29.33
CA ALA A 4 -11.90 -4.64 29.30
C ALA A 4 -11.84 -3.97 27.92
N SER A 5 -12.03 -4.75 26.85
CA SER A 5 -12.07 -4.26 25.46
C SER A 5 -13.28 -3.34 25.19
N ARG A 6 -14.41 -3.56 25.88
CA ARG A 6 -15.63 -2.73 25.74
C ARG A 6 -15.51 -1.36 26.41
N ALA A 7 -14.73 -1.25 27.49
CA ALA A 7 -14.48 0.03 28.16
C ALA A 7 -13.53 0.94 27.35
N LEU A 8 -12.52 0.36 26.69
CA LEU A 8 -11.62 1.10 25.80
C LEU A 8 -12.32 1.60 24.52
N ALA A 9 -13.28 0.84 23.99
CA ALA A 9 -14.05 1.24 22.81
C ALA A 9 -14.99 2.45 23.06
N GLN A 10 -15.38 2.71 24.32
CA GLN A 10 -16.22 3.89 24.66
C GLN A 10 -15.40 5.17 24.84
N VAL A 11 -14.09 5.09 25.08
CA VAL A 11 -13.23 6.27 25.31
C VAL A 11 -12.55 6.75 24.01
N LEU A 12 -12.46 5.90 22.98
CA LEU A 12 -11.89 6.23 21.67
C LEU A 12 -12.89 6.83 20.66
N VAL A 13 -14.14 7.07 21.07
CA VAL A 13 -15.11 7.84 20.27
C VAL A 13 -15.07 9.30 20.75
N PRO A 14 -14.51 10.25 19.97
CA PRO A 14 -14.63 11.65 20.32
C PRO A 14 -16.11 12.08 20.22
N PRO A 15 -16.64 12.90 21.14
CA PRO A 15 -17.99 13.43 21.01
C PRO A 15 -18.09 14.29 19.74
N THR A 16 -19.11 14.01 18.94
CA THR A 16 -19.51 14.81 17.78
C THR A 16 -20.18 16.11 18.23
N SER A 17 -19.37 17.02 18.79
CA SER A 17 -19.67 18.41 19.17
C SER A 17 -19.23 19.47 18.16
N LYS A 18 -20.11 20.10 17.36
CA LYS A 18 -19.71 21.29 16.57
C LYS A 18 -19.53 22.48 17.52
N GLY A 19 -18.28 22.89 17.69
CA GLY A 19 -17.92 24.17 18.31
C GLY A 19 -17.31 24.04 19.69
N ASP A 20 -16.03 23.65 19.76
CA ASP A 20 -15.19 23.97 20.92
C ASP A 20 -13.72 24.09 20.52
N LYS A 21 -13.03 25.04 21.16
CA LYS A 21 -11.64 25.45 20.91
C LYS A 21 -10.67 24.26 21.05
N PRO A 22 -9.48 24.28 20.39
CA PRO A 22 -8.53 23.19 20.50
C PRO A 22 -8.13 22.96 21.96
N MET A 23 -8.47 21.77 22.47
CA MET A 23 -8.11 21.33 23.81
C MET A 23 -6.58 21.37 23.95
N LYS A 24 -6.07 22.24 24.82
CA LYS A 24 -4.71 22.10 25.34
C LYS A 24 -4.64 20.70 25.96
N ARG A 25 -3.84 19.81 25.35
CA ARG A 25 -3.56 18.48 25.91
C ARG A 25 -2.90 18.67 27.27
N ASP A 26 -3.69 18.51 28.32
CA ASP A 26 -3.23 18.63 29.69
C ASP A 26 -2.30 17.44 30.00
N LYS A 27 -1.01 17.70 30.18
CA LYS A 27 0.00 16.68 30.53
C LYS A 27 -0.42 15.89 31.78
N LYS A 28 -1.23 16.49 32.66
CA LYS A 28 -1.76 15.82 33.87
C LYS A 28 -2.76 14.71 33.55
N GLY A 29 -3.52 14.82 32.46
CA GLY A 29 -4.48 13.79 32.06
C GLY A 29 -3.80 12.54 31.49
N MET A 30 -2.73 12.72 30.72
CA MET A 30 -1.94 11.61 30.18
C MET A 30 -1.10 10.92 31.26
N ASP A 31 -0.52 11.69 32.18
CA ASP A 31 0.16 11.15 33.36
C ASP A 31 -0.81 10.42 34.31
N GLN A 32 -2.08 10.84 34.42
CA GLN A 32 -3.10 10.12 35.17
C GLN A 32 -3.56 8.83 34.47
N LEU A 33 -3.62 8.81 33.14
CA LEU A 33 -3.92 7.60 32.35
C LEU A 33 -2.78 6.58 32.43
N MET A 34 -1.53 7.03 32.33
CA MET A 34 -0.35 6.20 32.56
C MET A 34 -0.30 5.73 34.02
N LYS A 35 -0.53 6.60 35.01
CA LYS A 35 -0.55 6.20 36.43
C LYS A 35 -1.70 5.27 36.79
N ALA A 36 -2.88 5.40 36.16
CA ALA A 36 -3.99 4.47 36.36
C ALA A 36 -3.71 3.08 35.76
N SER A 37 -2.86 2.99 34.72
CA SER A 37 -2.32 1.71 34.25
C SER A 37 -1.32 1.10 35.25
N TYR A 38 -0.57 1.92 35.98
CA TYR A 38 0.43 1.47 36.95
C TYR A 38 -0.11 1.10 38.35
N THR A 39 -1.32 1.49 38.73
CA THR A 39 -1.87 1.22 40.09
C THR A 39 -2.95 0.14 40.12
N ALA A 40 -2.74 -0.97 39.41
CA ALA A 40 -3.44 -2.23 39.68
C ALA A 40 -2.47 -3.20 40.39
N HIS A 41 -2.70 -3.46 41.67
CA HIS A 41 -1.93 -4.43 42.44
C HIS A 41 -2.03 -5.84 41.79
N ARG A 42 -0.85 -6.44 41.56
CA ARG A 42 -0.61 -7.79 40.98
C ARG A 42 -1.11 -8.00 39.54
N VAL A 43 -0.54 -7.26 38.61
CA VAL A 43 -0.53 -7.60 37.18
C VAL A 43 0.37 -8.83 36.98
N SER A 44 -0.14 -9.89 36.33
CA SER A 44 0.60 -11.14 36.13
C SER A 44 1.86 -10.91 35.27
N SER A 45 2.84 -11.82 35.31
CA SER A 45 4.06 -11.69 34.48
C SER A 45 3.71 -11.59 32.99
N ASP A 46 2.67 -12.30 32.55
CA ASP A 46 2.22 -12.32 31.16
C ASP A 46 1.56 -11.01 30.76
N ASP A 47 0.79 -10.39 31.64
CA ASP A 47 0.18 -9.07 31.38
C ASP A 47 1.24 -7.97 31.24
N LYS A 48 2.36 -8.06 31.98
CA LYS A 48 3.51 -7.15 31.80
C LYS A 48 4.18 -7.35 30.45
N MET A 49 4.36 -8.60 30.01
CA MET A 49 4.85 -8.88 28.65
C MET A 49 3.88 -8.37 27.58
N GLY A 50 2.57 -8.53 27.80
CA GLY A 50 1.53 -7.97 26.94
C GLY A 50 1.64 -6.45 26.82
N GLN A 51 1.89 -5.75 27.93
CA GLN A 51 2.11 -4.31 27.91
C GLN A 51 3.37 -3.92 27.10
N HIS A 52 4.50 -4.61 27.33
CA HIS A 52 5.72 -4.36 26.56
C HIS A 52 5.54 -4.64 25.06
N PHE A 53 4.75 -5.65 24.71
CA PHE A 53 4.39 -5.91 23.32
C PHE A 53 3.58 -4.77 22.72
N ILE A 54 2.58 -4.24 23.44
CA ILE A 54 1.81 -3.08 22.99
C ILE A 54 2.73 -1.87 22.81
N ASP A 55 3.60 -1.60 23.78
CA ASP A 55 4.54 -0.47 23.71
C ASP A 55 5.49 -0.61 22.50
N TYR A 56 5.87 -1.83 22.11
CA TYR A 56 6.67 -2.11 20.92
C TYR A 56 5.88 -1.91 19.61
N VAL A 57 4.60 -2.29 19.60
CA VAL A 57 3.72 -2.17 18.41
C VAL A 57 3.31 -0.72 18.16
N VAL A 58 3.19 0.10 19.20
CA VAL A 58 2.80 1.51 19.05
C VAL A 58 3.95 2.30 18.43
N GLU A 59 3.75 2.69 17.17
CA GLU A 59 4.63 3.66 16.52
C GLU A 59 4.35 5.07 17.05
N TYR A 60 5.35 5.64 17.71
CA TYR A 60 5.33 7.03 18.10
C TYR A 60 5.92 7.87 16.97
N SER A 61 5.08 8.67 16.31
CA SER A 61 5.59 9.77 15.49
C SER A 61 6.44 10.66 16.39
N SER A 62 7.76 10.64 16.21
CA SER A 62 8.65 11.56 16.91
C SER A 62 8.25 12.96 16.46
N VAL A 63 7.60 13.69 17.36
CA VAL A 63 6.93 14.98 17.08
C VAL A 63 7.89 16.05 16.52
N CYS A 64 9.20 15.79 16.53
CA CYS A 64 10.23 16.74 16.14
C CYS A 64 11.27 16.10 15.21
N ASN A 65 11.75 16.90 14.26
CA ASN A 65 13.05 16.66 13.61
C ASN A 65 14.15 16.57 14.68
N ASP A 66 15.29 15.94 14.36
CA ASP A 66 16.45 15.87 15.26
C ASP A 66 17.07 17.26 15.49
N GLY A 67 16.46 18.01 16.42
CA GLY A 67 16.67 19.44 16.60
C GLY A 67 18.00 19.82 17.24
N HIS A 68 18.80 18.85 17.69
CA HIS A 68 20.10 19.10 18.31
C HIS A 68 21.29 18.69 17.45
N ARG A 69 21.09 17.88 16.41
CA ARG A 69 22.19 17.34 15.59
C ARG A 69 22.13 17.75 14.13
N LYS A 70 20.93 17.94 13.56
CA LYS A 70 20.78 18.34 12.15
C LYS A 70 21.08 19.83 11.98
N LYS A 71 22.07 20.13 11.14
CA LYS A 71 22.41 21.48 10.69
C LYS A 71 21.94 21.71 9.27
N GLN A 72 21.79 22.98 8.89
CA GLN A 72 21.32 23.37 7.55
C GLN A 72 22.20 22.78 6.44
N ALA A 73 23.54 22.83 6.61
CA ALA A 73 24.49 22.30 5.63
C ALA A 73 24.34 20.78 5.39
N ASP A 74 24.03 20.01 6.44
CA ASP A 74 23.83 18.55 6.31
C ASP A 74 22.53 18.25 5.56
N VAL A 75 21.45 18.97 5.89
CA VAL A 75 20.15 18.85 5.21
C VAL A 75 20.27 19.21 3.73
N ASP A 76 21.01 20.27 3.39
CA ASP A 76 21.19 20.70 2.00
C ASP A 76 22.07 19.72 1.21
N ARG A 77 23.07 19.10 1.86
CA ARG A 77 23.86 18.03 1.25
C ARG A 77 23.02 16.78 0.99
N GLU A 78 22.20 16.36 1.95
CA GLU A 78 21.27 15.23 1.78
C GLU A 78 20.28 15.47 0.64
N ARG A 79 19.71 16.69 0.55
CA ARG A 79 18.85 17.08 -0.58
C ARG A 79 19.60 16.97 -1.91
N SER A 80 20.79 17.55 -1.99
CA SER A 80 21.61 17.52 -3.21
C SER A 80 21.96 16.10 -3.64
N PHE A 81 22.25 15.22 -2.66
CA PHE A 81 22.52 13.81 -2.91
C PHE A 81 21.27 13.08 -3.42
N ALA A 82 20.11 13.29 -2.82
CA ALA A 82 18.84 12.72 -3.29
C ALA A 82 18.55 13.13 -4.74
N LEU A 83 18.74 14.41 -5.10
CA LEU A 83 18.57 14.88 -6.49
C LEU A 83 19.56 14.23 -7.47
N ALA A 84 20.77 13.90 -7.01
CA ALA A 84 21.73 13.16 -7.84
C ALA A 84 21.29 11.71 -8.07
N CYS A 85 20.78 11.04 -7.03
CA CYS A 85 20.21 9.71 -7.14
C CYS A 85 19.00 9.68 -8.09
N ASP A 86 18.07 10.63 -7.95
CA ASP A 86 16.88 10.71 -8.79
C ASP A 86 17.22 10.87 -10.28
N ARG A 87 18.23 11.69 -10.60
CA ARG A 87 18.71 11.85 -11.99
C ARG A 87 19.27 10.56 -12.59
N LEU A 88 19.98 9.76 -11.79
CA LEU A 88 20.50 8.46 -12.24
C LEU A 88 19.37 7.43 -12.42
N LEU A 89 18.40 7.42 -11.51
CA LEU A 89 17.24 6.53 -11.59
C LEU A 89 16.34 6.88 -12.77
N GLN A 90 16.13 8.17 -13.05
CA GLN A 90 15.32 8.62 -14.18
C GLN A 90 15.79 8.04 -15.52
N GLN A 91 17.10 8.01 -15.77
CA GLN A 91 17.63 7.41 -17.01
C GLN A 91 17.31 5.91 -17.10
N THR A 92 17.38 5.21 -15.97
CA THR A 92 17.07 3.79 -15.88
C THR A 92 15.58 3.53 -16.09
N ASP A 93 14.71 4.34 -15.46
CA ASP A 93 13.27 4.26 -15.60
C ASP A 93 12.83 4.54 -17.05
N GLU A 94 13.38 5.57 -17.70
CA GLU A 94 13.08 5.89 -19.12
C GLU A 94 13.49 4.74 -20.07
N MET A 95 14.61 4.06 -19.78
CA MET A 95 15.05 2.89 -20.55
C MET A 95 14.12 1.70 -20.32
N TRP A 96 13.75 1.44 -19.06
CA TRP A 96 12.85 0.36 -18.68
C TRP A 96 11.47 0.53 -19.31
N ASP A 97 10.90 1.74 -19.27
CA ASP A 97 9.61 2.05 -19.87
C ASP A 97 9.60 1.80 -21.37
N LYS A 98 10.66 2.22 -22.09
CA LYS A 98 10.81 1.94 -23.52
C LYS A 98 10.89 0.44 -23.80
N GLN A 99 11.66 -0.29 -23.00
CA GLN A 99 11.80 -1.74 -23.16
C GLN A 99 10.47 -2.46 -22.90
N MET A 100 9.77 -2.08 -21.83
CA MET A 100 8.48 -2.67 -21.48
C MET A 100 7.43 -2.38 -22.55
N ASN A 101 7.33 -1.13 -23.02
CA ASN A 101 6.41 -0.74 -24.10
C ASN A 101 6.71 -1.51 -25.39
N SER A 102 7.98 -1.67 -25.76
CA SER A 102 8.36 -2.47 -26.94
C SER A 102 7.99 -3.95 -26.76
N SER A 103 8.16 -4.51 -25.56
CA SER A 103 7.75 -5.89 -25.27
C SER A 103 6.23 -6.06 -25.37
N ILE A 104 5.45 -5.14 -24.82
CA ILE A 104 3.99 -5.15 -24.89
C ILE A 104 3.52 -5.06 -26.35
N GLN A 105 4.13 -4.16 -27.12
CA GLN A 105 3.77 -3.97 -28.53
C GLN A 105 4.01 -5.25 -29.34
N ARG A 106 5.17 -5.90 -29.16
CA ARG A 106 5.46 -7.19 -29.81
C ARG A 106 4.50 -8.29 -29.36
N GLN A 107 4.13 -8.34 -28.08
CA GLN A 107 3.16 -9.32 -27.59
C GLN A 107 1.77 -9.11 -28.23
N ASN A 108 1.34 -7.85 -28.40
CA ASN A 108 0.09 -7.52 -29.08
C ASN A 108 0.13 -7.91 -30.57
N GLU A 109 1.23 -7.60 -31.27
CA GLU A 109 1.43 -8.01 -32.68
C GLU A 109 1.34 -9.52 -32.85
N VAL A 110 1.93 -10.29 -31.91
CA VAL A 110 1.84 -11.75 -31.91
C VAL A 110 0.40 -12.19 -31.70
N LEU A 111 -0.32 -11.64 -30.71
CA LEU A 111 -1.71 -12.00 -30.43
C LEU A 111 -2.65 -11.69 -31.61
N GLU A 112 -2.45 -10.56 -32.30
CA GLU A 112 -3.22 -10.18 -33.49
C GLU A 112 -2.94 -11.09 -34.70
N SER A 113 -1.74 -11.69 -34.77
CA SER A 113 -1.36 -12.61 -35.85
C SER A 113 -1.83 -14.05 -35.65
N LEU A 114 -2.31 -14.41 -34.45
CA LEU A 114 -2.74 -15.76 -34.14
C LEU A 114 -4.09 -16.09 -34.82
N PRO A 115 -4.27 -17.32 -35.33
CA PRO A 115 -5.59 -17.80 -35.73
C PRO A 115 -6.58 -17.77 -34.56
N GLU A 116 -7.85 -17.46 -34.83
CA GLU A 116 -8.90 -17.29 -33.81
C GLU A 116 -9.02 -18.48 -32.84
N GLU A 117 -8.79 -19.70 -33.33
CA GLU A 117 -8.82 -20.94 -32.55
C GLU A 117 -7.77 -21.03 -31.42
N PHE A 118 -6.68 -20.25 -31.51
CA PHE A 118 -5.63 -20.24 -30.50
C PHE A 118 -5.73 -19.05 -29.52
N ILE A 119 -6.52 -18.02 -29.84
CA ILE A 119 -6.58 -16.77 -29.06
C ILE A 119 -7.09 -17.03 -27.64
N GLU A 120 -8.13 -17.85 -27.46
CA GLU A 120 -8.71 -18.12 -26.14
C GLU A 120 -7.71 -18.84 -25.21
N ASN A 121 -6.95 -19.79 -25.76
CA ASN A 121 -5.92 -20.52 -25.00
C ASN A 121 -4.70 -19.63 -24.71
N ALA A 122 -4.30 -18.77 -25.65
CA ALA A 122 -3.15 -17.88 -25.50
C ALA A 122 -3.42 -16.68 -24.57
N THR A 123 -4.68 -16.25 -24.46
CA THR A 123 -5.09 -15.13 -23.57
C THR A 123 -5.40 -15.59 -22.14
N SER A 124 -5.49 -16.90 -21.91
CA SER A 124 -5.64 -17.48 -20.58
C SER A 124 -4.35 -17.33 -19.77
N LEU A 125 -4.44 -16.82 -18.54
CA LEU A 125 -3.29 -16.67 -17.66
C LEU A 125 -2.75 -18.05 -17.26
N ASN A 126 -1.46 -18.29 -17.50
CA ASN A 126 -0.80 -19.48 -16.96
C ASN A 126 -0.78 -19.40 -15.42
N ALA A 127 -1.56 -20.29 -14.79
CA ALA A 127 -1.74 -20.31 -13.34
C ALA A 127 -0.63 -21.10 -12.60
N GLN A 128 0.33 -21.70 -13.31
CA GLN A 128 1.43 -22.41 -12.67
C GLN A 128 2.37 -21.41 -11.99
N PRO A 129 2.67 -21.59 -10.69
CA PRO A 129 3.66 -20.75 -10.02
C PRO A 129 5.06 -21.03 -10.58
N PHE A 130 5.98 -20.10 -10.36
CA PHE A 130 7.39 -20.34 -10.67
C PHE A 130 7.90 -21.60 -9.94
N PRO A 131 8.66 -22.46 -10.61
CA PRO A 131 9.12 -23.69 -10.00
C PRO A 131 10.19 -23.41 -8.93
N LEU A 132 10.27 -24.26 -7.91
CA LEU A 132 11.12 -24.08 -6.72
C LEU A 132 12.63 -23.99 -7.02
N ASN A 133 13.05 -24.48 -8.19
CA ASN A 133 14.44 -24.44 -8.64
C ASN A 133 14.85 -23.08 -9.26
N VAL A 134 13.90 -22.15 -9.46
CA VAL A 134 14.23 -20.78 -9.84
C VAL A 134 14.80 -20.06 -8.62
N SER A 135 16.12 -19.98 -8.55
CA SER A 135 16.80 -19.34 -7.44
C SER A 135 16.69 -17.82 -7.53
N LYS A 136 16.41 -17.17 -6.41
CA LYS A 136 16.61 -15.72 -6.26
C LYS A 136 18.08 -15.37 -6.57
N PRO A 137 18.36 -14.26 -7.27
CA PRO A 137 19.73 -13.80 -7.46
C PRO A 137 20.38 -13.55 -6.10
N LYS A 138 21.59 -14.08 -5.91
CA LYS A 138 22.37 -13.94 -4.67
C LYS A 138 23.55 -13.00 -4.92
N LEU A 139 23.97 -12.31 -3.86
CA LEU A 139 25.10 -11.38 -3.91
C LEU A 139 26.39 -12.08 -4.37
N THR A 140 26.58 -13.34 -3.97
CA THR A 140 27.74 -14.15 -4.32
C THR A 140 27.33 -15.40 -5.10
N PRO A 141 28.19 -15.87 -6.04
CA PRO A 141 27.95 -17.13 -6.72
C PRO A 141 27.99 -18.31 -5.73
N PRO A 142 27.32 -19.43 -6.05
CA PRO A 142 27.37 -20.63 -5.23
C PRO A 142 28.79 -21.20 -5.19
N LEU A 143 29.20 -21.68 -4.02
CA LEU A 143 30.48 -22.40 -3.84
C LEU A 143 30.36 -23.83 -4.37
N SER A 144 31.44 -24.34 -4.98
CA SER A 144 31.47 -25.72 -5.47
C SER A 144 31.44 -26.71 -4.32
N GLY A 145 30.56 -27.72 -4.40
CA GLY A 145 30.42 -28.77 -3.39
C GLY A 145 29.89 -28.30 -2.03
N TYR A 146 29.30 -27.10 -1.94
CA TYR A 146 28.73 -26.62 -0.68
C TYR A 146 27.37 -27.26 -0.42
N GLU A 147 27.35 -28.16 0.56
CA GLU A 147 26.14 -28.56 1.27
C GLU A 147 25.94 -27.66 2.50
N PRO A 148 24.71 -27.53 3.06
CA PRO A 148 24.49 -26.72 4.26
C PRO A 148 25.49 -27.06 5.37
N ALA A 149 26.32 -26.06 5.74
CA ALA A 149 27.38 -26.20 6.74
C ALA A 149 28.35 -27.39 6.48
N TYR A 150 28.61 -27.74 5.22
CA TYR A 150 29.48 -28.85 4.81
C TYR A 150 29.08 -30.21 5.43
N GLY A 151 27.78 -30.49 5.48
CA GLY A 151 27.25 -31.76 5.97
C GLY A 151 26.97 -31.80 7.47
N MET A 152 27.20 -30.70 8.21
CA MET A 152 26.76 -30.57 9.59
C MET A 152 25.24 -30.34 9.65
N ASP A 153 24.49 -31.43 9.76
CA ASP A 153 23.03 -31.38 9.79
C ASP A 153 22.48 -31.02 11.18
N VAL A 154 21.56 -30.05 11.20
CA VAL A 154 20.76 -29.69 12.37
C VAL A 154 19.28 -29.82 11.96
N PRO A 155 18.67 -31.02 12.14
CA PRO A 155 17.32 -31.30 11.64
C PRO A 155 16.24 -30.32 12.14
N GLN A 156 16.42 -29.75 13.33
CA GLN A 156 15.51 -28.78 13.93
C GLN A 156 15.37 -27.50 13.09
N LEU A 157 16.41 -27.10 12.33
CA LEU A 157 16.39 -25.89 11.49
C LEU A 157 15.79 -26.14 10.10
N ARG A 158 15.58 -27.40 9.72
CA ARG A 158 14.93 -27.79 8.46
C ARG A 158 13.40 -27.86 8.56
N ALA A 159 12.86 -27.69 9.77
CA ALA A 159 11.43 -27.73 10.00
C ALA A 159 10.73 -26.59 9.24
N GLU A 160 9.69 -26.93 8.49
CA GLU A 160 8.85 -25.94 7.82
C GLU A 160 7.90 -25.30 8.84
N ILE A 161 7.96 -23.97 8.93
CA ILE A 161 7.15 -23.19 9.86
C ILE A 161 5.93 -22.65 9.10
N PRO A 162 4.71 -22.72 9.67
CA PRO A 162 3.53 -22.14 9.02
C PRO A 162 3.65 -20.62 8.89
N GLN A 163 3.16 -20.08 7.79
CA GLN A 163 3.14 -18.63 7.54
C GLN A 163 2.03 -17.94 8.37
N TYR A 164 2.35 -16.77 8.95
CA TYR A 164 1.40 -15.91 9.66
C TYR A 164 1.32 -14.51 9.03
N PRO A 165 0.13 -13.91 8.86
CA PRO A 165 -1.18 -14.53 9.02
C PRO A 165 -1.40 -15.63 7.97
N ASN A 166 -2.25 -16.60 8.26
CA ASN A 166 -2.61 -17.62 7.28
C ASN A 166 -3.34 -16.94 6.10
N PRO A 167 -2.77 -16.91 4.89
CA PRO A 167 -3.43 -16.29 3.76
C PRO A 167 -4.71 -17.09 3.45
N SER A 168 -5.86 -16.41 3.48
CA SER A 168 -7.10 -16.94 2.92
C SER A 168 -7.39 -16.18 1.63
N PRO A 169 -6.99 -16.73 0.46
CA PRO A 169 -7.37 -16.19 -0.82
C PRO A 169 -8.88 -15.96 -0.90
N ALA A 170 -9.28 -14.87 -1.54
CA ALA A 170 -10.70 -14.59 -1.74
C ALA A 170 -11.38 -15.65 -2.61
N LYS A 171 -10.61 -16.44 -3.40
CA LYS A 171 -11.11 -17.57 -4.18
C LYS A 171 -11.63 -18.72 -3.29
N ASP A 172 -11.01 -18.96 -2.13
CA ASP A 172 -11.47 -19.97 -1.17
C ASP A 172 -12.89 -19.67 -0.69
N GLN A 173 -13.26 -18.38 -0.62
CA GLN A 173 -14.62 -17.93 -0.25
C GLN A 173 -15.63 -18.13 -1.40
N MET A 174 -15.18 -18.12 -2.65
CA MET A 174 -16.02 -18.47 -3.80
C MET A 174 -16.26 -19.97 -3.90
N GLU A 175 -15.23 -20.79 -3.61
CA GLU A 175 -15.30 -22.25 -3.68
C GLU A 175 -16.09 -22.87 -2.51
N ALA A 176 -16.11 -22.23 -1.34
CA ALA A 176 -16.77 -22.73 -0.13
C ALA A 176 -18.30 -22.51 -0.05
N GLY A 177 -18.91 -21.83 -1.03
CA GLY A 177 -20.37 -21.74 -1.17
C GLY A 177 -21.00 -20.49 -0.55
N ASP A 178 -21.48 -19.60 -1.44
CA ASP A 178 -22.53 -18.55 -1.39
C ASP A 178 -22.23 -17.46 -2.46
N GLU A 179 -21.02 -17.48 -3.05
CA GLU A 179 -20.49 -16.52 -4.04
C GLU A 179 -20.20 -17.18 -5.41
N SER A 180 -21.05 -18.14 -5.83
CA SER A 180 -20.85 -18.93 -7.06
C SER A 180 -20.80 -18.11 -8.37
N SER A 181 -21.28 -16.86 -8.33
CA SER A 181 -21.20 -15.93 -9.46
C SER A 181 -20.14 -14.86 -9.22
N VAL A 182 -19.25 -14.69 -10.20
CA VAL A 182 -18.22 -13.64 -10.26
C VAL A 182 -18.84 -12.25 -10.05
N ARG A 183 -20.07 -12.02 -10.52
CA ARG A 183 -20.81 -10.78 -10.34
C ARG A 183 -21.09 -10.51 -8.86
N ASN A 184 -21.69 -11.47 -8.17
CA ASN A 184 -22.03 -11.36 -6.75
C ASN A 184 -20.78 -11.18 -5.89
N PHE A 185 -19.73 -11.94 -6.18
CA PHE A 185 -18.41 -11.78 -5.57
C PHE A 185 -17.90 -10.35 -5.71
N THR A 186 -17.88 -9.82 -6.95
CA THR A 186 -17.33 -8.49 -7.25
C THR A 186 -18.12 -7.39 -6.54
N VAL A 187 -19.45 -7.44 -6.55
CA VAL A 187 -20.31 -6.47 -5.85
C VAL A 187 -20.07 -6.51 -4.33
N LYS A 188 -20.01 -7.71 -3.74
CA LYS A 188 -19.81 -7.88 -2.30
C LYS A 188 -18.41 -7.39 -1.89
N LYS A 189 -17.37 -7.70 -2.66
CA LYS A 189 -16.00 -7.21 -2.42
C LYS A 189 -15.92 -5.69 -2.55
N LEU A 190 -16.56 -5.10 -3.56
CA LEU A 190 -16.58 -3.65 -3.73
C LEU A 190 -17.22 -2.94 -2.52
N ARG A 191 -18.34 -3.46 -2.01
CA ARG A 191 -18.99 -2.94 -0.79
C ARG A 191 -18.09 -3.11 0.44
N ALA A 192 -17.57 -4.31 0.66
CA ALA A 192 -16.70 -4.61 1.79
C ALA A 192 -15.44 -3.71 1.81
N TRP A 193 -14.83 -3.50 0.64
CA TRP A 193 -13.70 -2.58 0.47
C TRP A 193 -14.07 -1.14 0.82
N ARG A 194 -15.19 -0.63 0.32
CA ARG A 194 -15.65 0.74 0.61
C ARG A 194 -15.92 0.94 2.10
N ASP A 195 -16.57 -0.02 2.74
CA ASP A 195 -16.88 0.06 4.17
C ASP A 195 -15.61 -0.03 5.02
N ALA A 196 -14.68 -0.92 4.67
CA ALA A 196 -13.39 -1.03 5.34
C ALA A 196 -12.58 0.26 5.20
N LEU A 197 -12.49 0.81 3.99
CA LEU A 197 -11.79 2.06 3.72
C LEU A 197 -12.41 3.23 4.50
N GLY A 198 -13.74 3.33 4.54
CA GLY A 198 -14.44 4.35 5.32
C GLY A 198 -14.13 4.26 6.82
N ARG A 199 -14.04 3.04 7.37
CA ARG A 199 -13.63 2.82 8.76
C ARG A 199 -12.18 3.22 9.01
N VAL A 200 -11.27 2.80 8.14
CA VAL A 200 -9.83 3.09 8.27
C VAL A 200 -9.58 4.59 8.16
N ARG A 201 -10.09 5.28 7.13
CA ARG A 201 -9.96 6.74 6.97
C ARG A 201 -10.48 7.52 8.18
N LYS A 202 -11.58 7.04 8.79
CA LYS A 202 -12.17 7.68 9.97
C LYS A 202 -11.30 7.46 11.23
N ALA A 203 -10.75 6.27 11.40
CA ALA A 203 -9.96 5.92 12.59
C ALA A 203 -8.52 6.45 12.50
N TYR A 204 -7.93 6.41 11.31
CA TYR A 204 -6.53 6.71 11.03
C TYR A 204 -6.41 7.52 9.73
N PRO A 205 -6.55 8.85 9.79
CA PRO A 205 -6.29 9.70 8.63
C PRO A 205 -4.78 9.79 8.39
N TYR A 206 -4.33 9.30 7.23
CA TYR A 206 -2.93 9.40 6.78
C TYR A 206 -2.79 10.51 5.75
N THR A 207 -1.64 11.19 5.75
CA THR A 207 -1.30 12.26 4.79
C THR A 207 0.16 12.12 4.36
N GLY A 208 0.59 12.86 3.35
CA GLY A 208 1.93 12.74 2.79
C GLY A 208 2.11 11.49 1.92
N PRO A 209 3.34 11.10 1.59
CA PRO A 209 3.62 10.07 0.60
C PRO A 209 2.98 8.71 0.89
N GLU A 210 3.03 8.24 2.13
CA GLU A 210 2.43 6.95 2.53
C GLU A 210 0.90 7.01 2.53
N GLY A 211 0.32 8.15 2.93
CA GLY A 211 -1.12 8.37 2.87
C GLY A 211 -1.63 8.40 1.43
N GLU A 212 -0.95 9.14 0.55
CA GLU A 212 -1.25 9.17 -0.88
C GLU A 212 -1.09 7.79 -1.52
N GLN A 213 -0.04 7.03 -1.16
CA GLN A 213 0.16 5.67 -1.63
C GLN A 213 -0.97 4.73 -1.17
N PHE A 214 -1.39 4.82 0.09
CA PHE A 214 -2.51 4.03 0.61
C PHE A 214 -3.80 4.35 -0.12
N GLU A 215 -4.09 5.63 -0.34
CA GLU A 215 -5.28 6.06 -1.06
C GLU A 215 -5.25 5.64 -2.53
N LEU A 216 -4.08 5.73 -3.19
CA LEU A 216 -3.87 5.24 -4.54
C LEU A 216 -4.08 3.73 -4.64
N TYR A 217 -3.53 2.96 -3.69
CA TYR A 217 -3.72 1.52 -3.60
C TYR A 217 -5.21 1.16 -3.49
N CYS A 218 -5.95 1.84 -2.60
CA CYS A 218 -7.38 1.63 -2.42
C CYS A 218 -8.18 2.03 -3.68
N ALA A 219 -7.84 3.16 -4.31
CA ALA A 219 -8.45 3.62 -5.55
C ALA A 219 -8.24 2.63 -6.70
N LEU A 220 -7.03 2.09 -6.85
CA LEU A 220 -6.69 1.06 -7.85
C LEU A 220 -7.51 -0.22 -7.67
N ASN A 221 -7.65 -0.69 -6.42
CA ASN A 221 -8.48 -1.87 -6.12
C ASN A 221 -9.96 -1.64 -6.45
N MET A 222 -10.51 -0.49 -6.05
CA MET A 222 -11.89 -0.13 -6.39
C MET A 222 -12.09 0.01 -7.91
N ARG A 223 -11.15 0.65 -8.61
CA ARG A 223 -11.14 0.78 -10.07
C ARG A 223 -11.12 -0.59 -10.75
N SER A 224 -10.31 -1.52 -10.27
CA SER A 224 -10.23 -2.89 -10.81
C SER A 224 -11.57 -3.62 -10.69
N LEU A 225 -12.21 -3.57 -9.51
CA LEU A 225 -13.52 -4.18 -9.27
C LEU A 225 -14.63 -3.53 -10.12
N GLN A 226 -14.63 -2.19 -10.24
CA GLN A 226 -15.59 -1.48 -11.08
C GLN A 226 -15.43 -1.82 -12.57
N ARG A 227 -14.19 -1.95 -13.04
CA ARG A 227 -13.90 -2.41 -14.39
C ARG A 227 -14.40 -3.85 -14.61
N GLN A 228 -14.23 -4.74 -13.63
CA GLN A 228 -14.77 -6.09 -13.70
C GLN A 228 -16.30 -6.08 -13.85
N LEU A 229 -17.02 -5.26 -13.07
CA LEU A 229 -18.46 -5.12 -13.22
C LEU A 229 -18.86 -4.58 -14.59
N LEU A 230 -18.13 -3.59 -15.11
CA LEU A 230 -18.39 -3.06 -16.45
C LEU A 230 -18.23 -4.11 -17.54
N ILE A 231 -17.18 -4.96 -17.47
CA ILE A 231 -16.98 -6.07 -18.42
C ILE A 231 -18.16 -7.05 -18.36
N LEU A 232 -18.60 -7.42 -17.15
CA LEU A 232 -19.77 -8.29 -16.99
C LEU A 232 -21.05 -7.65 -17.51
N ASP A 233 -21.27 -6.35 -17.26
CA ASP A 233 -22.44 -5.63 -17.75
C ASP A 233 -22.47 -5.57 -19.29
N MET A 234 -21.33 -5.35 -19.94
CA MET A 234 -21.22 -5.38 -21.41
C MET A 234 -21.41 -6.79 -21.98
N SER A 235 -21.13 -7.84 -21.21
CA SER A 235 -21.38 -9.22 -21.61
C SER A 235 -22.87 -9.58 -21.50
N ASP A 236 -23.56 -9.04 -20.50
CA ASP A 236 -24.97 -9.32 -20.24
C ASP A 236 -25.92 -8.44 -21.08
N ASP A 237 -25.51 -7.21 -21.43
CA ASP A 237 -26.27 -6.25 -22.23
C ASP A 237 -25.53 -5.86 -23.53
N PRO A 238 -25.93 -6.44 -24.69
CA PRO A 238 -25.38 -6.08 -26.00
C PRO A 238 -25.59 -4.61 -26.39
N THR A 239 -26.64 -3.97 -25.87
CA THR A 239 -26.93 -2.55 -26.13
C THR A 239 -25.87 -1.68 -25.50
N LEU A 240 -25.55 -1.93 -24.22
CA LEU A 240 -24.47 -1.26 -23.52
C LEU A 240 -23.14 -1.49 -24.24
N ARG A 241 -22.85 -2.71 -24.68
CA ARG A 241 -21.64 -3.01 -25.45
C ARG A 241 -21.52 -2.15 -26.71
N SER A 242 -22.62 -2.00 -27.45
CA SER A 242 -22.67 -1.19 -28.68
C SER A 242 -22.51 0.31 -28.38
N GLN A 243 -23.13 0.80 -27.30
CA GLN A 243 -22.97 2.19 -26.85
C GLN A 243 -21.54 2.51 -26.39
N MET A 244 -20.83 1.54 -25.81
CA MET A 244 -19.46 1.67 -25.34
C MET A 244 -18.43 1.85 -26.47
N GLU A 245 -18.81 1.60 -27.73
CA GLU A 245 -18.01 1.92 -28.92
C GLU A 245 -17.97 3.43 -29.20
N ASN A 246 -18.96 4.19 -28.72
CA ASN A 246 -18.95 5.65 -28.77
C ASN A 246 -18.01 6.21 -27.70
N ALA A 247 -17.00 6.98 -28.12
CA ALA A 247 -15.95 7.51 -27.25
C ALA A 247 -16.48 8.39 -26.10
N ASP A 248 -17.45 9.26 -26.38
CA ASP A 248 -18.01 10.19 -25.39
C ASP A 248 -18.83 9.45 -24.33
N PHE A 249 -19.65 8.50 -24.76
CA PHE A 249 -20.40 7.64 -23.85
C PHE A 249 -19.45 6.77 -23.01
N SER A 250 -18.43 6.18 -23.64
CA SER A 250 -17.43 5.35 -22.97
C SER A 250 -16.66 6.13 -21.89
N ALA A 251 -16.27 7.37 -22.19
CA ALA A 251 -15.61 8.25 -21.24
C ALA A 251 -16.52 8.61 -20.06
N ALA A 252 -17.76 9.03 -20.34
CA ALA A 252 -18.74 9.39 -19.31
C ALA A 252 -19.11 8.20 -18.41
N GLU A 253 -19.29 7.01 -18.98
CA GLU A 253 -19.63 5.80 -18.22
C GLU A 253 -18.46 5.31 -17.37
N ARG A 254 -17.22 5.40 -17.87
CA ARG A 254 -16.02 5.13 -17.08
C ARG A 254 -15.88 6.11 -15.93
N GLU A 255 -16.11 7.40 -16.16
CA GLU A 255 -16.09 8.43 -15.12
C GLU A 255 -17.15 8.18 -14.05
N ARG A 256 -18.40 7.92 -14.46
CA ARG A 256 -19.51 7.59 -13.54
C ARG A 256 -19.18 6.43 -12.61
N ARG A 257 -18.42 5.45 -13.10
CA ARG A 257 -17.98 4.26 -12.34
C ARG A 257 -16.67 4.47 -11.56
N GLY A 258 -16.00 5.61 -11.71
CA GLY A 258 -14.71 5.89 -11.07
C GLY A 258 -13.53 5.17 -11.73
N ILE A 259 -13.63 4.85 -13.02
CA ILE A 259 -12.58 4.20 -13.82
C ILE A 259 -11.79 5.27 -14.58
N GLN A 260 -11.16 6.17 -13.83
CA GLN A 260 -10.38 7.28 -14.39
C GLN A 260 -8.89 6.94 -14.51
N GLY A 261 -8.18 7.72 -15.34
CA GLY A 261 -6.73 7.68 -15.42
C GLY A 261 -6.09 8.13 -14.10
N ILE A 262 -4.91 7.60 -13.78
CA ILE A 262 -4.12 8.06 -12.64
C ILE A 262 -3.14 9.10 -13.17
N THR A 263 -3.16 10.28 -12.56
CA THR A 263 -2.19 11.32 -12.87
C THR A 263 -1.04 11.21 -11.89
N VAL A 264 0.18 11.03 -12.41
CA VAL A 264 1.40 11.10 -11.63
C VAL A 264 2.04 12.45 -11.95
N SER A 265 2.32 13.24 -10.92
CA SER A 265 2.93 14.56 -11.09
C SER A 265 4.29 14.42 -11.78
N GLU A 266 4.53 15.23 -12.80
CA GLU A 266 5.80 15.31 -13.52
C GLU A 266 6.88 16.10 -12.76
N GLU A 267 6.67 16.44 -11.48
CA GLU A 267 7.61 17.25 -10.69
C GLU A 267 9.05 16.69 -10.66
N ARG A 268 9.27 15.41 -10.96
CA ARG A 268 10.62 14.85 -11.17
C ARG A 268 11.34 15.44 -12.39
N ASN A 269 10.63 15.88 -13.42
CA ASN A 269 11.20 16.51 -14.61
C ASN A 269 11.76 17.92 -14.33
N VAL A 270 11.43 18.54 -13.19
CA VAL A 270 12.05 19.80 -12.74
C VAL A 270 13.56 19.62 -12.50
N LEU A 271 14.04 18.38 -12.31
CA LEU A 271 15.46 18.07 -12.19
C LEU A 271 16.27 18.23 -13.49
N LYS A 272 15.60 18.37 -14.64
CA LYS A 272 16.27 18.66 -15.93
C LYS A 272 16.70 20.13 -16.05
N ASP A 273 15.95 21.05 -15.44
CA ASP A 273 16.17 22.52 -15.56
C ASP A 273 16.75 23.19 -14.29
N GLY A 274 16.98 22.41 -13.23
CA GLY A 274 17.50 22.90 -11.94
C GLY A 274 16.41 22.92 -10.86
N ALA A 275 16.82 22.97 -9.58
CA ALA A 275 15.88 22.97 -8.46
C ALA A 275 14.79 24.05 -8.66
N PRO A 276 13.51 23.77 -8.35
CA PRO A 276 12.44 24.74 -8.53
C PRO A 276 12.83 26.03 -7.82
N THR A 277 12.74 27.16 -8.53
CA THR A 277 13.05 28.46 -7.91
C THR A 277 11.97 28.74 -6.87
N LEU A 278 12.33 28.55 -5.60
CA LEU A 278 11.38 28.67 -4.52
C LEU A 278 11.05 30.15 -4.25
N HIS A 279 9.76 30.45 -4.16
CA HIS A 279 9.31 31.76 -3.69
C HIS A 279 9.61 31.89 -2.19
N ALA A 280 9.90 33.10 -1.69
CA ALA A 280 10.25 33.32 -0.28
C ALA A 280 9.17 32.80 0.72
N ALA A 281 7.91 32.79 0.28
CA ALA A 281 6.77 32.27 1.05
C ALA A 281 6.69 30.73 1.12
N GLN A 282 7.50 29.99 0.36
CA GLN A 282 7.54 28.52 0.37
C GLN A 282 8.46 27.95 1.48
N SER A 283 8.80 28.78 2.47
CA SER A 283 9.52 28.32 3.65
C SER A 283 8.68 27.31 4.44
N PRO A 284 9.27 26.22 4.96
CA PRO A 284 8.54 25.25 5.77
C PRO A 284 7.91 25.86 7.04
N LEU A 285 6.88 25.21 7.58
CA LEU A 285 6.14 25.67 8.77
C LEU A 285 6.91 25.55 10.11
N TYR A 286 8.18 25.11 10.08
CA TYR A 286 9.03 24.97 11.26
C TYR A 286 10.17 25.99 11.26
N HIS A 287 10.76 26.24 12.43
CA HIS A 287 11.91 27.14 12.54
C HIS A 287 13.11 26.59 11.73
N PRO A 288 13.80 27.43 10.94
CA PRO A 288 14.94 27.00 10.13
C PRO A 288 15.97 26.22 10.94
N PHE A 289 16.67 25.28 10.29
CA PHE A 289 17.76 24.55 10.93
C PHE A 289 18.90 25.50 11.32
N ARG A 290 19.66 25.11 12.34
CA ARG A 290 20.83 25.87 12.78
C ARG A 290 21.92 25.82 11.71
N TYR A 291 22.55 26.96 11.46
CA TYR A 291 23.69 27.05 10.53
C TYR A 291 25.02 26.68 11.19
N VAL A 292 25.16 26.90 12.50
CA VAL A 292 26.39 26.68 13.29
C VAL A 292 26.11 25.79 14.49
#